data_AF-A0A352MF52-F1
#
_entry.id   AF-A0A352MF52-F1
#
_cell.length_a   1.000
_cell.length_b   1.000
_cell.length_c   1.000
_cell.angle_alpha   90.00
_cell.angle_beta   90.00
_cell.angle_gamma   90.00
#
_symmetry.space_group_name_H-M   'P 1'
#
loop_
_entity.id
_entity.type
_entity.pdbx_description
1 polymer ?
#
loop_
_entity_poly.entity_id
_entity_poly.type
_entity_poly.pdbx_seq_one_letter_code
_entity_poly.pdbx_strand_id
1 'polypeptide(L)'
;MKINKIYLFLFTVLLIITVSWVISCTHTADISNLPEVCFEGDVLPVFKNSCSISGCHDGSGESGMVLNNYLDISHSVVPGNPLASKVYKAIIATTGENKMPPDRPLSIENRIMIRLWIEQGARLTVCPDGTGNGTGGDPYVNPRACFTRDILPVLVSRCASTGCHDAITHKEGYIFASYTTAMKAVTPGNPGGSKLYKVIKLTSGEEKMPPAGSSQLTTAEIDSIGRWISYGALNENCGEICDTINPVTFSGTIWPVIQSSCTGCHSGTAPSGNISLTSYNNVAAVASNGLLIKSLNGTGVPRMPPAGFFSACRIRQFEIWIRNGFLNN
;
A
#
# COMPACT_ATOMS: atom_id res chain seq x y z
N MET A 1 -70.71 -28.93 -1.10
CA MET A 1 -70.06 -28.23 0.04
C MET A 1 -68.56 -28.55 0.21
N LYS A 2 -67.81 -28.95 -0.84
CA LYS A 2 -66.37 -29.28 -0.77
C LYS A 2 -65.44 -28.33 -1.56
N ILE A 3 -65.98 -27.64 -2.56
CA ILE A 3 -65.21 -26.78 -3.49
C ILE A 3 -64.72 -25.49 -2.81
N ASN A 4 -65.51 -24.87 -1.94
CA ASN A 4 -65.10 -23.63 -1.23
C ASN A 4 -63.93 -23.82 -0.26
N LYS A 5 -63.71 -25.03 0.28
CA LYS A 5 -62.58 -25.28 1.19
C LYS A 5 -61.25 -25.38 0.46
N ILE A 6 -61.26 -25.87 -0.79
CA ILE A 6 -60.06 -26.00 -1.63
C ILE A 6 -59.60 -24.61 -2.10
N TYR A 7 -60.53 -23.75 -2.54
CA TYR A 7 -60.18 -22.38 -2.93
C TYR A 7 -59.70 -21.54 -1.74
N LEU A 8 -60.31 -21.71 -0.57
CA LEU A 8 -59.85 -21.02 0.65
C LEU A 8 -58.45 -21.49 1.05
N PHE A 9 -58.18 -22.80 0.98
CA PHE A 9 -56.85 -23.36 1.27
C PHE A 9 -55.79 -22.88 0.27
N LEU A 10 -56.09 -22.92 -1.03
CA LEU A 10 -55.18 -22.43 -2.07
C LEU A 10 -54.92 -20.92 -1.95
N PHE A 11 -55.94 -20.13 -1.61
CA PHE A 11 -55.78 -18.70 -1.35
C PHE A 11 -54.91 -18.44 -0.12
N THR A 12 -55.10 -19.19 0.98
CA THR A 12 -54.23 -19.07 2.16
C THR A 12 -52.80 -19.51 1.89
N VAL A 13 -52.56 -20.56 1.10
CA VAL A 13 -51.21 -20.99 0.73
C VAL A 13 -50.56 -19.95 -0.19
N LEU A 14 -51.29 -19.39 -1.15
CA LEU A 14 -50.79 -18.32 -2.01
C LEU A 14 -50.47 -17.05 -1.19
N LEU A 15 -51.31 -16.70 -0.21
CA LEU A 15 -51.07 -15.59 0.71
C LEU A 15 -49.85 -15.84 1.60
N ILE A 16 -49.66 -17.06 2.11
CA ILE A 16 -48.47 -17.40 2.92
C ILE A 16 -47.21 -17.37 2.04
N ILE A 17 -47.26 -17.83 0.79
CA ILE A 17 -46.13 -17.78 -0.14
C ILE A 17 -45.80 -16.33 -0.50
N THR A 18 -46.79 -15.48 -0.79
CA THR A 18 -46.53 -14.06 -1.08
C THR A 18 -46.02 -13.31 0.15
N VAL A 19 -46.57 -13.59 1.34
CA VAL A 19 -46.10 -13.04 2.63
C VAL A 19 -44.68 -13.53 2.97
N SER A 20 -44.34 -14.78 2.65
CA SER A 20 -42.97 -15.31 2.83
C SER A 20 -41.96 -14.68 1.85
N TRP A 21 -42.42 -14.22 0.68
CA TRP A 21 -41.59 -13.48 -0.28
C TRP A 21 -41.36 -12.02 0.15
N VAL A 22 -42.33 -11.35 0.79
CA VAL A 22 -42.12 -9.99 1.33
C VAL A 22 -41.37 -9.97 2.67
N ILE A 23 -41.30 -11.09 3.39
CA ILE A 23 -40.45 -11.27 4.59
C ILE A 23 -39.14 -12.02 4.23
N SER A 24 -38.72 -11.99 2.96
CA SER A 24 -37.31 -12.26 2.66
C SER A 24 -36.51 -11.08 3.19
N CYS A 25 -35.71 -11.33 4.23
CA CYS A 25 -34.89 -10.30 4.86
C CYS A 25 -34.04 -9.59 3.81
N THR A 26 -34.41 -8.36 3.44
CA THR A 26 -33.47 -7.42 2.85
C THR A 26 -32.52 -7.02 3.98
N HIS A 27 -31.54 -7.86 4.27
CA HIS A 27 -30.42 -7.45 5.10
C HIS A 27 -29.59 -6.48 4.24
N THR A 28 -30.01 -5.22 4.17
CA THR A 28 -29.06 -4.13 3.93
C THR A 28 -28.09 -4.21 5.10
N ALA A 29 -26.89 -4.72 4.84
CA ALA A 29 -25.85 -4.74 5.86
C ALA A 29 -25.66 -3.30 6.32
N ASP A 30 -25.80 -3.07 7.63
CA ASP A 30 -25.48 -1.77 8.21
C ASP A 30 -23.95 -1.61 8.18
N ILE A 31 -23.48 -0.96 7.12
CA ILE A 31 -22.05 -0.70 6.90
C ILE A 31 -21.59 0.60 7.55
N SER A 32 -22.48 1.38 8.18
CA SER A 32 -22.10 2.69 8.73
C SER A 32 -21.13 2.59 9.91
N ASN A 33 -21.05 1.41 10.54
CA ASN A 33 -20.17 1.11 11.66
C ASN A 33 -18.92 0.29 11.26
N LEU A 34 -18.72 0.01 9.96
CA LEU A 34 -17.54 -0.71 9.50
C LEU A 34 -16.38 0.28 9.25
N PRO A 35 -15.13 -0.13 9.56
CA PRO A 35 -13.97 0.67 9.22
C PRO A 35 -13.91 0.90 7.70
N GLU A 36 -13.46 2.08 7.30
CA GLU A 36 -13.26 2.41 5.90
C GLU A 36 -12.20 1.46 5.30
N VAL A 37 -12.53 0.87 4.15
CA VAL A 37 -11.66 -0.04 3.41
C VAL A 37 -10.76 0.76 2.50
N CYS A 38 -9.45 0.57 2.65
CA CYS A 38 -8.45 1.32 1.94
C CYS A 38 -8.26 0.79 0.52
N PHE A 39 -8.47 1.63 -0.51
CA PHE A 39 -8.28 1.16 -1.88
C PHE A 39 -6.82 0.78 -2.13
N GLU A 40 -5.89 1.68 -1.85
CA GLU A 40 -4.48 1.46 -2.17
C GLU A 40 -3.88 0.28 -1.40
N GLY A 41 -4.36 0.05 -0.18
CA GLY A 41 -3.77 -0.92 0.72
C GLY A 41 -4.49 -2.25 0.87
N ASP A 42 -5.82 -2.25 0.81
CA ASP A 42 -6.60 -3.47 1.02
C ASP A 42 -7.10 -4.05 -0.31
N VAL A 43 -7.40 -3.20 -1.29
CA VAL A 43 -8.12 -3.60 -2.51
C VAL A 43 -7.17 -3.77 -3.70
N LEU A 44 -6.36 -2.75 -4.00
CA LEU A 44 -5.45 -2.75 -5.14
C LEU A 44 -4.47 -3.94 -5.14
N PRO A 45 -3.89 -4.37 -3.99
CA PRO A 45 -3.04 -5.55 -3.96
C PRO A 45 -3.77 -6.83 -4.38
N VAL A 46 -5.05 -6.97 -4.07
CA VAL A 46 -5.84 -8.16 -4.46
C VAL A 46 -5.95 -8.22 -5.99
N PHE A 47 -6.29 -7.09 -6.62
CA PHE A 47 -6.39 -6.98 -8.08
C PHE A 47 -5.06 -7.19 -8.77
N LYS A 48 -3.97 -6.58 -8.27
CA LYS A 48 -2.62 -6.78 -8.84
C LYS A 48 -2.15 -8.23 -8.77
N ASN A 49 -2.38 -8.89 -7.63
CA ASN A 49 -1.86 -10.24 -7.40
C ASN A 49 -2.68 -11.34 -8.06
N SER A 50 -3.97 -11.09 -8.31
CA SER A 50 -4.91 -12.15 -8.71
C SER A 50 -5.53 -11.93 -10.09
N CYS A 51 -5.51 -10.69 -10.59
CA CYS A 51 -6.20 -10.34 -11.84
C CYS A 51 -5.23 -9.71 -12.86
N SER A 52 -4.39 -8.77 -12.44
CA SER A 52 -3.39 -8.09 -13.26
C SER A 52 -2.08 -8.88 -13.36
N ILE A 53 -2.19 -10.16 -13.73
CA ILE A 53 -1.05 -11.01 -14.07
C ILE A 53 -0.82 -10.98 -15.59
N SER A 54 0.41 -11.30 -16.00
CA SER A 54 0.80 -11.29 -17.42
C SER A 54 -0.14 -12.14 -18.26
N GLY A 55 -0.70 -11.55 -19.32
CA GLY A 55 -1.67 -12.21 -20.20
C GLY A 55 -3.12 -12.19 -19.71
N CYS A 56 -3.43 -11.51 -18.60
CA CYS A 56 -4.80 -11.36 -18.09
C CYS A 56 -5.26 -9.90 -18.13
N HIS A 57 -5.31 -9.23 -16.96
CA HIS A 57 -5.78 -7.85 -16.80
C HIS A 57 -4.65 -6.86 -16.46
N ASP A 58 -3.42 -7.16 -16.89
CA ASP A 58 -2.22 -6.36 -16.62
C ASP A 58 -2.05 -5.15 -17.55
N GLY A 59 -2.90 -5.05 -18.58
CA GLY A 59 -2.82 -4.03 -19.62
C GLY A 59 -2.04 -4.46 -20.87
N SER A 60 -1.59 -5.71 -20.95
CA SER A 60 -0.89 -6.26 -22.12
C SER A 60 -1.67 -7.34 -22.88
N GLY A 61 -2.80 -7.81 -22.35
CA GLY A 61 -3.57 -8.95 -22.87
C GLY A 61 -4.88 -8.63 -23.62
N GLU A 62 -5.57 -9.69 -24.08
CA GLU A 62 -6.81 -9.68 -24.88
C GLU A 62 -8.04 -9.13 -24.14
N SER A 63 -8.01 -9.07 -22.81
CA SER A 63 -9.13 -8.58 -22.03
C SER A 63 -9.14 -7.05 -22.05
N GLY A 64 -10.18 -6.43 -22.62
CA GLY A 64 -10.35 -4.97 -22.67
C GLY A 64 -10.59 -4.30 -21.31
N MET A 65 -10.13 -4.92 -20.22
CA MET A 65 -10.27 -4.46 -18.84
C MET A 65 -8.91 -4.56 -18.13
N VAL A 66 -8.37 -3.41 -17.73
CA VAL A 66 -7.13 -3.31 -16.96
C VAL A 66 -7.47 -3.25 -15.47
N LEU A 67 -6.77 -4.01 -14.63
CA LEU A 67 -7.06 -4.12 -13.19
C LEU A 67 -5.80 -3.89 -12.34
N ASN A 68 -4.99 -2.91 -12.72
CA ASN A 68 -3.69 -2.66 -12.09
C ASN A 68 -3.56 -1.27 -11.42
N ASN A 69 -4.60 -0.44 -11.52
CA ASN A 69 -4.65 0.90 -10.94
C ASN A 69 -6.11 1.27 -10.60
N TYR A 70 -6.27 2.33 -9.81
CA TYR A 70 -7.60 2.79 -9.38
C TYR A 70 -8.51 3.14 -10.55
N LEU A 71 -8.04 3.95 -11.50
CA LEU A 71 -8.87 4.52 -12.55
C LEU A 71 -9.54 3.41 -13.37
N ASP A 72 -8.77 2.42 -13.82
CA ASP A 72 -9.31 1.34 -14.65
C ASP A 72 -10.22 0.39 -13.85
N ILE A 73 -9.88 0.11 -12.58
CA ILE A 73 -10.75 -0.68 -11.70
C ILE A 73 -12.06 0.08 -11.46
N SER A 74 -12.00 1.39 -11.23
CA SER A 74 -13.15 2.26 -10.94
C SER A 74 -14.17 2.29 -12.10
N HIS A 75 -13.72 2.19 -13.35
CA HIS A 75 -14.60 2.09 -14.52
C HIS A 75 -15.39 0.78 -14.59
N SER A 76 -14.95 -0.26 -13.87
CA SER A 76 -15.58 -1.58 -13.87
C SER A 76 -16.50 -1.83 -12.66
N VAL A 77 -16.64 -0.82 -11.78
CA VAL A 77 -17.46 -0.85 -10.57
C VAL A 77 -18.54 0.21 -10.61
N VAL A 78 -19.63 -0.06 -9.91
CA VAL A 78 -20.71 0.88 -9.62
C VAL A 78 -20.61 1.21 -8.13
N PRO A 79 -20.18 2.43 -7.75
CA PRO A 79 -20.12 2.86 -6.36
C PRO A 79 -21.39 2.55 -5.59
N GLY A 80 -21.24 1.97 -4.40
CA GLY A 80 -22.34 1.55 -3.52
C GLY A 80 -23.05 0.27 -3.95
N ASN A 81 -22.72 -0.31 -5.11
CA ASN A 81 -23.45 -1.46 -5.65
C ASN A 81 -22.52 -2.55 -6.22
N PRO A 82 -22.06 -3.50 -5.37
CA PRO A 82 -21.22 -4.61 -5.80
C PRO A 82 -21.91 -5.49 -6.85
N LEU A 83 -23.22 -5.72 -6.74
CA LEU A 83 -23.93 -6.61 -7.66
C LEU A 83 -24.19 -5.96 -9.02
N ALA A 84 -24.20 -4.63 -9.11
CA ALA A 84 -24.19 -3.91 -10.38
C ALA A 84 -22.78 -3.86 -11.01
N SER A 85 -21.72 -4.00 -10.20
CA SER A 85 -20.32 -3.90 -10.63
C SER A 85 -19.90 -5.11 -11.48
N LYS A 86 -19.43 -4.86 -12.72
CA LYS A 86 -19.06 -5.92 -13.67
C LYS A 86 -17.93 -6.79 -13.12
N VAL A 87 -16.90 -6.16 -12.55
CA VAL A 87 -15.73 -6.88 -12.02
C VAL A 87 -16.09 -7.73 -10.80
N TYR A 88 -16.94 -7.23 -9.91
CA TYR A 88 -17.32 -7.96 -8.70
C TYR A 88 -18.19 -9.18 -9.01
N LYS A 89 -19.12 -9.05 -9.97
CA LYS A 89 -19.89 -10.19 -10.49
C LYS A 89 -19.01 -11.31 -11.02
N ALA A 90 -17.95 -10.97 -11.76
CA ALA A 90 -16.99 -11.96 -12.28
C ALA A 90 -16.23 -12.65 -11.14
N ILE A 91 -15.85 -11.89 -10.10
CA ILE A 91 -15.14 -12.38 -8.90
C ILE A 91 -15.96 -13.39 -8.08
N ILE A 92 -17.27 -13.18 -7.98
CA ILE A 92 -18.16 -14.03 -7.16
C ILE A 92 -18.81 -15.17 -7.96
N ALA A 93 -18.65 -15.20 -9.28
CA ALA A 93 -19.22 -16.24 -10.12
C ALA A 93 -18.60 -17.61 -9.77
N THR A 94 -19.46 -18.61 -9.56
CA THR A 94 -19.04 -19.98 -9.21
C THR A 94 -18.93 -20.90 -10.43
N THR A 95 -19.52 -20.52 -11.56
CA THR A 95 -19.63 -21.32 -12.79
C THR A 95 -19.64 -20.43 -14.03
N GLY A 96 -19.25 -20.99 -15.18
CA GLY A 96 -19.31 -20.34 -16.49
C GLY A 96 -18.03 -19.59 -16.88
N GLU A 97 -17.95 -19.21 -18.16
CA GLU A 97 -16.76 -18.58 -18.78
C GLU A 97 -16.42 -17.19 -18.24
N ASN A 98 -17.39 -16.54 -17.56
CA ASN A 98 -17.21 -15.22 -16.96
C ASN A 98 -16.64 -15.26 -15.53
N LYS A 99 -16.34 -16.45 -14.99
CA LYS A 99 -15.74 -16.63 -13.67
C LYS A 99 -14.28 -16.16 -13.68
N MET A 100 -13.95 -15.26 -12.76
CA MET A 100 -12.60 -14.72 -12.61
C MET A 100 -12.10 -14.77 -11.15
N PRO A 101 -10.85 -15.15 -10.90
CA PRO A 101 -9.94 -15.82 -11.83
C PRO A 101 -10.45 -17.23 -12.21
N PRO A 102 -10.24 -17.72 -13.45
CA PRO A 102 -10.87 -18.95 -13.95
C PRO A 102 -10.58 -20.19 -13.07
N ASP A 103 -9.30 -20.40 -12.76
CA ASP A 103 -8.81 -21.61 -12.07
C ASP A 103 -8.49 -21.37 -10.59
N ARG A 104 -8.51 -20.12 -10.13
CA ARG A 104 -8.12 -19.76 -8.77
C ARG A 104 -9.05 -18.68 -8.20
N PRO A 105 -10.24 -19.05 -7.70
CA PRO A 105 -11.14 -18.08 -7.09
C PRO A 105 -10.47 -17.41 -5.89
N LEU A 106 -10.77 -16.12 -5.69
CA LEU A 106 -10.26 -15.37 -4.54
C LEU A 106 -10.72 -16.01 -3.22
N SER A 107 -9.98 -15.78 -2.14
CA SER A 107 -10.44 -16.15 -0.79
C SER A 107 -11.73 -15.39 -0.42
N ILE A 108 -12.52 -15.95 0.51
CA ILE A 108 -13.73 -15.30 1.01
C ILE A 108 -13.41 -13.90 1.54
N GLU A 109 -12.32 -13.75 2.29
CA GLU A 109 -11.86 -12.48 2.85
C GLU A 109 -11.58 -11.43 1.77
N ASN A 110 -10.84 -11.79 0.71
CA ASN A 110 -10.56 -10.87 -0.40
C ASN A 110 -11.84 -10.46 -1.15
N ARG A 111 -12.81 -11.39 -1.30
CA ARG A 111 -14.11 -11.07 -1.89
C ARG A 111 -14.93 -10.15 -1.00
N ILE A 112 -14.85 -10.30 0.32
CA ILE A 112 -15.51 -9.41 1.29
C ILE A 112 -14.85 -8.03 1.24
N MET A 113 -13.52 -7.96 1.18
CA MET A 113 -12.79 -6.70 1.13
C MET A 113 -13.20 -5.85 -0.09
N ILE A 114 -13.17 -6.45 -1.28
CA ILE A 114 -13.60 -5.78 -2.52
C ILE A 114 -15.08 -5.38 -2.44
N ARG A 115 -15.94 -6.23 -1.84
CA ARG A 115 -17.36 -5.92 -1.64
C ARG A 115 -17.54 -4.66 -0.81
N LEU A 116 -16.92 -4.64 0.37
CA LEU A 116 -17.06 -3.57 1.34
C LEU A 116 -16.54 -2.25 0.78
N TRP A 117 -15.39 -2.26 0.10
CA TRP A 117 -14.91 -1.08 -0.62
C TRP A 117 -15.92 -0.55 -1.65
N ILE A 118 -16.54 -1.43 -2.44
CA ILE A 118 -17.57 -0.99 -3.40
C ILE A 118 -18.78 -0.43 -2.65
N GLU A 119 -19.28 -1.10 -1.61
CA GLU A 119 -20.42 -0.66 -0.79
C GLU A 119 -20.15 0.70 -0.12
N GLN A 120 -18.91 0.98 0.26
CA GLN A 120 -18.45 2.27 0.80
C GLN A 120 -18.26 3.36 -0.28
N GLY A 121 -18.63 3.07 -1.53
CA GLY A 121 -18.63 4.04 -2.62
C GLY A 121 -17.43 3.93 -3.55
N ALA A 122 -16.66 2.85 -3.49
CA ALA A 122 -15.54 2.56 -4.38
C ALA A 122 -14.54 3.72 -4.54
N ARG A 123 -14.33 4.48 -3.47
CA ARG A 123 -13.54 5.72 -3.51
C ARG A 123 -12.06 5.39 -3.66
N LEU A 124 -11.31 6.31 -4.28
CA LEU A 124 -9.86 6.34 -4.16
C LEU A 124 -9.52 6.82 -2.77
N THR A 125 -9.66 5.93 -1.80
CA THR A 125 -9.31 6.24 -0.43
C THR A 125 -7.80 6.10 -0.30
N VAL A 126 -7.13 7.24 -0.25
CA VAL A 126 -5.78 7.38 0.30
C VAL A 126 -5.98 7.56 1.79
N CYS A 127 -5.70 6.53 2.57
CA CYS A 127 -6.13 6.52 3.96
C CYS A 127 -5.24 7.46 4.80
N PRO A 128 -5.84 8.40 5.56
CA PRO A 128 -5.15 9.00 6.70
C PRO A 128 -5.07 7.96 7.83
N ASP A 129 -4.00 8.00 8.63
CA ASP A 129 -3.87 7.22 9.85
C ASP A 129 -5.18 7.28 10.65
N GLY A 130 -5.81 6.13 10.89
CA GLY A 130 -7.19 6.03 11.37
C GLY A 130 -7.45 6.85 12.63
N THR A 131 -8.52 7.64 12.63
CA THR A 131 -9.03 8.28 13.85
C THR A 131 -9.69 7.22 14.73
N GLY A 132 -8.98 6.78 15.75
CA GLY A 132 -9.49 5.93 16.82
C GLY A 132 -8.74 6.17 18.12
N ASN A 133 -8.82 7.40 18.64
CA ASN A 133 -8.61 7.81 20.05
C ASN A 133 -7.72 6.88 20.92
N GLY A 134 -6.50 6.62 20.47
CA GLY A 134 -5.52 5.78 21.12
C GLY A 134 -4.14 6.37 20.86
N THR A 135 -3.43 6.65 21.93
CA THR A 135 -2.11 7.28 21.95
C THR A 135 -1.10 6.61 21.01
N GLY A 136 -0.62 7.32 20.00
CA GLY A 136 0.69 7.09 19.37
C GLY A 136 0.77 6.02 18.28
N GLY A 137 0.88 6.50 17.03
CA GLY A 137 1.81 6.03 15.99
C GLY A 137 2.00 4.54 15.75
N ASP A 138 1.19 3.95 14.86
CA ASP A 138 1.71 2.85 14.04
C ASP A 138 1.29 2.98 12.57
N PRO A 139 2.24 3.08 11.61
CA PRO A 139 1.92 3.19 10.19
C PRO A 139 1.43 1.87 9.55
N TYR A 140 0.74 2.05 8.42
CA TYR A 140 0.27 1.05 7.48
C TYR A 140 1.31 -0.02 7.05
N VAL A 141 0.90 -1.30 6.96
CA VAL A 141 1.78 -2.45 6.69
C VAL A 141 1.41 -3.17 5.37
N ASN A 142 2.26 -3.05 4.34
CA ASN A 142 2.09 -3.73 3.04
C ASN A 142 2.34 -5.27 3.18
N PRO A 143 1.37 -6.14 2.84
CA PRO A 143 1.52 -7.60 2.95
C PRO A 143 2.47 -8.23 1.92
N ARG A 144 2.89 -7.51 0.88
CA ARG A 144 3.96 -7.91 -0.06
C ARG A 144 4.86 -6.70 -0.33
N ALA A 145 5.75 -6.42 0.61
CA ALA A 145 6.70 -5.33 0.48
C ALA A 145 7.71 -5.62 -0.65
N CYS A 146 7.79 -4.70 -1.60
CA CYS A 146 8.63 -4.79 -2.78
C CYS A 146 10.00 -4.21 -2.48
N PHE A 147 11.07 -4.91 -2.86
CA PHE A 147 12.42 -4.50 -2.42
C PHE A 147 12.74 -3.06 -2.82
N THR A 148 12.67 -2.72 -4.10
CA THR A 148 13.07 -1.39 -4.60
C THR A 148 12.19 -0.26 -4.08
N ARG A 149 10.89 -0.51 -3.88
CA ARG A 149 9.91 0.54 -3.51
C ARG A 149 9.77 0.70 -2.00
N ASP A 150 9.70 -0.41 -1.27
CA ASP A 150 9.27 -0.42 0.13
C ASP A 150 10.42 -0.72 1.10
N ILE A 151 11.41 -1.52 0.68
CA ILE A 151 12.49 -1.98 1.58
C ILE A 151 13.76 -1.16 1.42
N LEU A 152 14.23 -0.99 0.19
CA LEU A 152 15.47 -0.29 -0.11
C LEU A 152 15.48 1.15 0.42
N PRO A 153 14.41 1.96 0.28
CA PRO A 153 14.44 3.32 0.82
C PRO A 153 14.59 3.35 2.33
N VAL A 154 13.93 2.43 3.05
CA VAL A 154 14.04 2.29 4.51
C VAL A 154 15.46 1.87 4.89
N LEU A 155 16.03 0.85 4.23
CA LEU A 155 17.39 0.37 4.47
C LEU A 155 18.43 1.48 4.24
N VAL A 156 18.27 2.25 3.17
CA VAL A 156 19.13 3.39 2.88
C VAL A 156 18.99 4.47 3.95
N SER A 157 17.76 4.85 4.27
CA SER A 157 17.48 5.96 5.18
C SER A 157 17.90 5.65 6.63
N ARG A 158 17.69 4.41 7.08
CA ARG A 158 17.89 4.01 8.49
C ARG A 158 19.23 3.36 8.75
N CYS A 159 19.90 2.81 7.73
CA CYS A 159 21.09 1.97 7.94
C CYS A 159 22.31 2.42 7.10
N ALA A 160 22.11 2.83 5.85
CA ALA A 160 23.21 3.12 4.92
C ALA A 160 23.82 4.52 5.07
N SER A 161 23.95 5.01 6.31
CA SER A 161 24.62 6.27 6.63
C SER A 161 26.12 6.06 6.89
N THR A 162 26.90 7.13 6.71
CA THR A 162 28.35 7.11 6.99
C THR A 162 28.63 6.76 8.45
N GLY A 163 29.63 5.91 8.65
CA GLY A 163 29.98 5.29 9.93
C GLY A 163 29.04 4.14 10.36
N CYS A 164 28.04 3.79 9.55
CA CYS A 164 27.07 2.73 9.84
C CYS A 164 27.17 1.59 8.81
N HIS A 165 26.26 1.49 7.83
CA HIS A 165 26.23 0.41 6.83
C HIS A 165 26.18 0.94 5.38
N ASP A 166 26.89 2.04 5.12
CA ASP A 166 27.03 2.63 3.79
C ASP A 166 28.02 1.86 2.89
N ALA A 167 28.20 2.28 1.64
CA ALA A 167 29.07 1.56 0.72
C ALA A 167 30.58 1.62 1.06
N ILE A 168 31.01 2.56 1.90
CA ILE A 168 32.43 2.90 2.09
C ILE A 168 32.93 2.54 3.48
N THR A 169 32.20 2.97 4.51
CA THR A 169 32.55 2.92 5.93
C THR A 169 31.81 1.84 6.70
N HIS A 170 31.09 0.95 6.01
CA HIS A 170 30.24 -0.06 6.63
C HIS A 170 30.92 -0.85 7.75
N LYS A 171 30.16 -1.04 8.83
CA LYS A 171 30.50 -1.89 9.96
C LYS A 171 30.14 -3.34 9.68
N GLU A 172 30.94 -4.23 10.26
CA GLU A 172 30.71 -5.69 10.28
C GLU A 172 30.51 -6.34 8.89
N GLY A 173 30.99 -5.71 7.81
CA GLY A 173 30.89 -6.25 6.46
C GLY A 173 29.49 -6.14 5.81
N TYR A 174 28.53 -5.45 6.44
CA TYR A 174 27.17 -5.30 5.92
C TYR A 174 26.93 -3.95 5.26
N ILE A 175 26.45 -3.99 4.01
CA ILE A 175 26.10 -2.81 3.21
C ILE A 175 24.60 -2.87 2.89
N PHE A 176 23.88 -1.77 3.11
CA PHE A 176 22.43 -1.69 2.88
C PHE A 176 22.07 -0.69 1.77
N ALA A 177 22.81 -0.76 0.65
CA ALA A 177 22.69 0.15 -0.49
C ALA A 177 22.04 -0.49 -1.74
N SER A 178 21.87 -1.81 -1.75
CA SER A 178 21.30 -2.54 -2.89
C SER A 178 20.73 -3.88 -2.47
N TYR A 179 19.95 -4.52 -3.36
CA TYR A 179 19.42 -5.87 -3.12
C TYR A 179 20.55 -6.87 -2.83
N THR A 180 21.52 -6.94 -3.72
CA THR A 180 22.63 -7.89 -3.63
C THR A 180 23.40 -7.77 -2.32
N THR A 181 23.57 -6.55 -1.81
CA THR A 181 24.29 -6.31 -0.56
C THR A 181 23.42 -6.58 0.66
N ALA A 182 22.15 -6.18 0.65
CA ALA A 182 21.19 -6.46 1.72
C ALA A 182 20.98 -7.97 1.95
N MET A 183 20.98 -8.76 0.87
CA MET A 183 20.80 -10.21 0.94
C MET A 183 21.88 -10.94 1.73
N LYS A 184 23.06 -10.33 1.97
CA LYS A 184 24.09 -10.92 2.86
C LYS A 184 23.62 -11.08 4.30
N ALA A 185 22.66 -10.26 4.74
CA ALA A 185 22.10 -10.29 6.09
C ALA A 185 20.73 -11.00 6.16
N VAL A 186 20.25 -11.55 5.03
CA VAL A 186 18.88 -12.05 4.87
C VAL A 186 18.90 -13.50 4.38
N THR A 187 18.08 -14.32 5.03
CA THR A 187 17.75 -15.68 4.58
C THR A 187 16.33 -15.68 4.03
N PRO A 188 16.13 -15.80 2.69
CA PRO A 188 14.82 -15.89 2.08
C PRO A 188 13.89 -16.88 2.78
N GLY A 189 12.64 -16.48 3.04
CA GLY A 189 11.63 -17.29 3.70
C GLY A 189 11.82 -17.49 5.20
N ASN A 190 12.93 -16.99 5.77
CA ASN A 190 13.27 -17.23 7.17
C ASN A 190 13.68 -15.93 7.89
N PRO A 191 12.70 -15.12 8.36
CA PRO A 191 12.99 -13.93 9.16
C PRO A 191 13.74 -14.28 10.45
N GLY A 192 13.38 -15.38 11.11
CA GLY A 192 14.05 -15.86 12.32
C GLY A 192 15.48 -16.34 12.10
N GLY A 193 15.89 -16.61 10.85
CA GLY A 193 17.26 -16.91 10.46
C GLY A 193 18.07 -15.69 9.98
N SER A 194 17.37 -14.61 9.60
CA SER A 194 17.98 -13.42 9.01
C SER A 194 18.59 -12.51 10.07
N LYS A 195 19.91 -12.24 10.00
CA LYS A 195 20.58 -11.32 10.94
C LYS A 195 19.96 -9.92 10.90
N LEU A 196 19.60 -9.41 9.71
CA LEU A 196 18.91 -8.13 9.54
C LEU A 196 17.66 -8.04 10.42
N TYR A 197 16.76 -9.02 10.30
CA TYR A 197 15.48 -8.98 11.02
C TYR A 197 15.65 -9.17 12.53
N LYS A 198 16.62 -9.99 12.95
CA LYS A 198 16.94 -10.20 14.37
C LYS A 198 17.32 -8.89 15.06
N VAL A 199 18.26 -8.14 14.49
CA VAL A 199 18.81 -6.95 15.14
C VAL A 199 17.85 -5.76 15.14
N ILE A 200 17.01 -5.62 14.11
CA ILE A 200 16.04 -4.51 14.04
C ILE A 200 14.82 -4.70 14.95
N LYS A 201 14.56 -5.94 15.40
CA LYS A 201 13.50 -6.23 16.37
C LYS A 201 13.90 -6.02 17.82
N LEU A 202 15.18 -5.85 18.10
CA LEU A 202 15.65 -5.63 19.47
C LEU A 202 15.20 -4.24 19.94
N THR A 203 14.64 -4.16 21.14
CA THR A 203 14.22 -2.90 21.76
C THR A 203 15.32 -2.29 22.63
N SER A 204 16.33 -3.06 23.02
CA SER A 204 17.52 -2.62 23.78
C SER A 204 18.74 -3.51 23.50
N GLY A 205 19.92 -3.11 23.98
CA GLY A 205 21.16 -3.88 23.90
C GLY A 205 22.13 -3.40 22.82
N GLU A 206 23.38 -3.88 22.88
CA GLU A 206 24.45 -3.44 21.95
C GLU A 206 24.24 -3.95 20.52
N GLU A 207 23.59 -5.10 20.35
CA GLU A 207 23.27 -5.66 19.03
C GLU A 207 22.07 -4.99 18.36
N LYS A 208 21.34 -4.12 19.07
CA LYS A 208 20.17 -3.45 18.52
C LYS A 208 20.56 -2.50 17.39
N MET A 209 19.84 -2.60 16.28
CA MET A 209 20.00 -1.69 15.14
C MET A 209 18.68 -1.00 14.77
N PRO A 210 18.68 0.29 14.43
CA PRO A 210 19.78 1.24 14.59
C PRO A 210 20.15 1.43 16.07
N PRO A 211 21.41 1.80 16.37
CA PRO A 211 21.87 2.00 17.74
C PRO A 211 20.99 2.99 18.51
N ALA A 212 20.97 2.88 19.83
CA ALA A 212 20.27 3.85 20.67
C ALA A 212 20.78 5.28 20.39
N GLY A 213 19.85 6.24 20.31
CA GLY A 213 20.16 7.64 19.97
C GLY A 213 20.19 7.95 18.47
N SER A 214 20.15 6.93 17.58
CA SER A 214 19.95 7.12 16.14
C SER A 214 18.47 7.11 15.76
N SER A 215 18.14 7.55 14.53
CA SER A 215 16.80 7.43 13.96
C SER A 215 16.36 5.97 13.93
N GLN A 216 15.21 5.65 14.52
CA GLN A 216 14.72 4.28 14.69
C GLN A 216 13.77 3.89 13.56
N LEU A 217 13.68 2.57 13.30
CA LEU A 217 12.61 2.06 12.45
C LEU A 217 11.27 2.16 13.18
N THR A 218 10.20 2.39 12.42
CA THR A 218 8.84 2.20 12.92
C THR A 218 8.46 0.72 12.94
N THR A 219 7.44 0.33 13.71
CA THR A 219 6.93 -1.05 13.70
C THR A 219 6.51 -1.45 12.29
N ALA A 220 5.82 -0.58 11.55
CA ALA A 220 5.46 -0.79 10.16
C ALA A 220 6.65 -1.07 9.21
N GLU A 221 7.76 -0.34 9.38
CA GLU A 221 9.00 -0.56 8.62
C GLU A 221 9.59 -1.95 8.95
N ILE A 222 9.64 -2.30 10.24
CA ILE A 222 10.11 -3.61 10.71
C ILE A 222 9.23 -4.74 10.16
N ASP A 223 7.91 -4.58 10.24
CA ASP A 223 6.94 -5.57 9.76
C ASP A 223 7.00 -5.74 8.24
N SER A 224 7.18 -4.66 7.49
CA SER A 224 7.36 -4.70 6.04
C SER A 224 8.63 -5.49 5.66
N ILE A 225 9.74 -5.27 6.37
CA ILE A 225 10.97 -6.05 6.19
C ILE A 225 10.73 -7.52 6.55
N GLY A 226 10.07 -7.80 7.67
CA GLY A 226 9.75 -9.17 8.09
C GLY A 226 8.91 -9.92 7.07
N ARG A 227 7.88 -9.27 6.51
CA ARG A 227 7.01 -9.86 5.48
C ARG A 227 7.73 -10.06 4.16
N TRP A 228 8.52 -9.09 3.69
CA TRP A 228 9.37 -9.26 2.51
C TRP A 228 10.28 -10.47 2.65
N ILE A 229 10.95 -10.63 3.80
CA ILE A 229 11.80 -11.80 4.05
C ILE A 229 10.98 -13.09 4.06
N SER A 230 9.84 -13.10 4.75
CA SER A 230 8.94 -14.27 4.84
C SER A 230 8.46 -14.73 3.47
N TYR A 231 8.27 -13.79 2.55
CA TYR A 231 7.84 -14.03 1.17
C TYR A 231 8.99 -14.40 0.22
N GLY A 232 10.15 -14.80 0.75
CA GLY A 232 11.29 -15.22 -0.06
C GLY A 232 12.25 -14.10 -0.44
N ALA A 233 12.13 -12.93 0.19
CA ALA A 233 13.04 -11.79 0.03
C ALA A 233 13.29 -11.44 -1.45
N LEU A 234 12.24 -11.43 -2.28
CA LEU A 234 12.38 -11.33 -3.73
C LEU A 234 12.82 -9.92 -4.17
N ASN A 235 13.62 -9.85 -5.24
CA ASN A 235 13.99 -8.60 -5.92
C ASN A 235 12.94 -8.20 -6.98
N GLU A 236 11.67 -8.23 -6.63
CA GLU A 236 10.59 -7.93 -7.58
C GLU A 236 10.56 -6.43 -7.89
N ASN A 237 10.55 -6.09 -9.18
CA ASN A 237 10.19 -4.75 -9.62
C ASN A 237 8.66 -4.67 -9.70
N CYS A 238 8.04 -4.14 -8.67
CA CYS A 238 6.58 -4.03 -8.59
C CYS A 238 5.99 -2.84 -9.34
N GLY A 239 6.80 -2.15 -10.14
CA GLY A 239 6.48 -0.83 -10.66
C GLY A 239 6.49 0.22 -9.55
N GLU A 240 6.99 1.39 -9.88
CA GLU A 240 6.80 2.55 -9.03
C GLU A 240 5.36 3.06 -9.17
N ILE A 241 4.75 3.50 -8.07
CA ILE A 241 3.46 4.21 -8.11
C ILE A 241 3.73 5.61 -8.69
N CYS A 242 3.76 5.63 -10.02
CA CYS A 242 4.03 6.77 -10.87
C CYS A 242 2.70 7.29 -11.40
N ASP A 243 1.88 7.84 -10.50
CA ASP A 243 0.70 8.57 -10.92
C ASP A 243 1.06 10.05 -11.07
N THR A 244 0.98 10.53 -12.31
CA THR A 244 1.14 11.95 -12.66
C THR A 244 -0.09 12.50 -13.37
N ILE A 245 -1.14 11.67 -13.48
CA ILE A 245 -2.41 11.99 -14.13
C ILE A 245 -3.39 12.50 -13.07
N ASN A 246 -3.41 11.89 -11.89
CA ASN A 246 -4.16 12.38 -10.74
C ASN A 246 -3.40 13.49 -10.00
N PRO A 247 -4.12 14.33 -9.21
CA PRO A 247 -3.48 15.40 -8.45
C PRO A 247 -2.39 14.87 -7.52
N VAL A 248 -1.16 15.36 -7.72
CA VAL A 248 -0.07 15.10 -6.78
C VAL A 248 -0.30 15.95 -5.53
N THR A 249 -0.62 15.29 -4.41
CA THR A 249 -0.86 15.94 -3.12
C THR A 249 0.32 15.76 -2.18
N PHE A 250 0.47 16.67 -1.22
CA PHE A 250 1.53 16.54 -0.23
C PHE A 250 1.33 15.30 0.64
N SER A 251 0.16 15.16 1.25
CA SER A 251 -0.17 14.10 2.19
C SER A 251 -0.16 12.71 1.54
N GLY A 252 -0.67 12.60 0.30
CA GLY A 252 -0.85 11.33 -0.38
C GLY A 252 0.34 10.90 -1.24
N THR A 253 1.03 11.83 -1.90
CA THR A 253 2.09 11.47 -2.86
C THR A 253 3.49 11.77 -2.34
N ILE A 254 3.69 12.94 -1.74
CA ILE A 254 5.03 13.44 -1.40
C ILE A 254 5.48 12.96 -0.02
N TRP A 255 4.61 13.10 0.98
CA TRP A 255 4.93 12.83 2.37
C TRP A 255 5.33 11.38 2.64
N PRO A 256 4.66 10.34 2.08
CA PRO A 256 5.10 8.96 2.30
C PRO A 256 6.54 8.71 1.84
N VAL A 257 6.94 9.34 0.74
CA VAL A 257 8.30 9.24 0.18
C VAL A 257 9.31 9.96 1.07
N ILE A 258 8.98 11.15 1.56
CA ILE A 258 9.81 11.88 2.52
C ILE A 258 10.01 11.05 3.78
N GLN A 259 8.94 10.47 4.32
CA GLN A 259 8.97 9.71 5.56
C GLN A 259 9.87 8.47 5.43
N SER A 260 9.69 7.67 4.38
CA SER A 260 10.43 6.41 4.19
C SER A 260 11.89 6.62 3.75
N SER A 261 12.18 7.70 3.04
CA SER A 261 13.45 7.82 2.30
C SER A 261 14.35 8.92 2.84
N CYS A 262 13.78 9.97 3.43
CA CYS A 262 14.53 11.18 3.78
C CYS A 262 14.71 11.33 5.28
N THR A 263 13.69 11.00 6.08
CA THR A 263 13.70 11.30 7.52
C THR A 263 14.73 10.50 8.32
N GLY A 264 15.29 9.42 7.81
CA GLY A 264 16.35 8.68 8.52
C GLY A 264 17.61 9.51 8.78
N CYS A 265 17.98 10.39 7.85
CA CYS A 265 19.11 11.31 7.99
C CYS A 265 18.69 12.76 8.26
N HIS A 266 17.51 13.18 7.78
CA HIS A 266 16.99 14.54 7.87
C HIS A 266 15.95 14.71 8.98
N SER A 267 16.23 14.15 10.17
CA SER A 267 15.37 14.28 11.35
C SER A 267 16.19 14.38 12.65
N GLY A 268 15.50 14.44 13.79
CA GLY A 268 16.13 14.45 15.11
C GLY A 268 16.76 15.79 15.48
N THR A 269 17.60 15.76 16.52
CA THR A 269 18.25 16.95 17.10
C THR A 269 19.46 17.44 16.31
N ALA A 270 20.04 16.58 15.46
CA ALA A 270 21.19 16.90 14.62
C ALA A 270 20.98 16.36 13.19
N PRO A 271 20.02 16.92 12.43
CA PRO A 271 19.74 16.43 11.08
C PRO A 271 20.91 16.69 10.13
N SER A 272 21.11 15.78 9.18
CA SER A 272 22.17 15.89 8.17
C SER A 272 22.05 17.19 7.38
N GLY A 273 23.17 17.90 7.24
CA GLY A 273 23.21 19.20 6.58
C GLY A 273 22.42 20.30 7.30
N ASN A 274 22.06 20.10 8.57
CA ASN A 274 21.17 20.98 9.33
C ASN A 274 19.78 21.16 8.68
N ILE A 275 19.32 20.14 7.93
CA ILE A 275 18.04 20.16 7.20
C ILE A 275 17.10 19.12 7.82
N SER A 276 16.06 19.59 8.51
CA SER A 276 14.94 18.75 8.97
C SER A 276 13.90 18.60 7.85
N LEU A 277 13.34 17.41 7.66
CA LEU A 277 12.25 17.11 6.72
C LEU A 277 11.07 16.42 7.44
N THR A 278 10.85 16.78 8.71
CA THR A 278 9.89 16.11 9.60
C THR A 278 8.50 16.75 9.62
N SER A 279 8.29 17.83 8.87
CA SER A 279 6.98 18.49 8.75
C SER A 279 6.81 19.10 7.36
N TYR A 280 5.55 19.34 6.96
CA TYR A 280 5.22 20.08 5.75
C TYR A 280 6.02 21.38 5.64
N ASN A 281 6.02 22.20 6.70
CA ASN A 281 6.70 23.51 6.69
C ASN A 281 8.20 23.37 6.39
N ASN A 282 8.87 22.34 6.95
CA ASN A 282 10.28 22.13 6.66
C ASN A 282 10.51 21.65 5.22
N VAL A 283 9.70 20.70 4.74
CA VAL A 283 9.79 20.21 3.36
C VAL A 283 9.53 21.35 2.36
N ALA A 284 8.49 22.14 2.58
CA ALA A 284 8.13 23.30 1.76
C ALA A 284 9.23 24.37 1.75
N ALA A 285 9.94 24.60 2.86
CA ALA A 285 11.05 25.54 2.91
C ALA A 285 12.25 25.09 2.05
N VAL A 286 12.57 23.79 2.05
CA VAL A 286 13.64 23.21 1.23
C VAL A 286 13.21 23.08 -0.24
N ALA A 287 11.90 22.92 -0.49
CA ALA A 287 11.35 22.94 -1.83
C ALA A 287 11.39 24.35 -2.45
N SER A 288 10.97 25.37 -1.70
CA SER A 288 10.86 26.75 -2.18
C SER A 288 12.20 27.41 -2.47
N ASN A 289 13.27 27.02 -1.78
CA ASN A 289 14.63 27.46 -2.09
C ASN A 289 15.32 26.63 -3.21
N GLY A 290 14.60 25.66 -3.78
CA GLY A 290 15.05 24.81 -4.88
C GLY A 290 16.06 23.71 -4.52
N LEU A 291 16.45 23.59 -3.24
CA LEU A 291 17.40 22.56 -2.81
C LEU A 291 16.80 21.17 -2.92
N LEU A 292 15.50 21.00 -2.64
CA LEU A 292 14.86 19.68 -2.69
C LEU A 292 15.06 19.03 -4.06
N ILE A 293 14.67 19.70 -5.14
CA ILE A 293 14.76 19.11 -6.47
C ILE A 293 16.22 18.98 -6.96
N LYS A 294 17.09 19.93 -6.58
CA LYS A 294 18.52 19.86 -6.90
C LYS A 294 19.19 18.67 -6.23
N SER A 295 18.84 18.35 -4.99
CA SER A 295 19.34 17.17 -4.27
C SER A 295 18.80 15.87 -4.85
N LEU A 296 17.52 15.80 -5.23
CA LEU A 296 16.97 14.60 -5.89
C LEU A 296 17.67 14.32 -7.24
N ASN A 297 17.96 15.38 -8.00
CA ASN A 297 18.65 15.29 -9.29
C ASN A 297 20.18 15.18 -9.19
N GLY A 298 20.78 15.57 -8.05
CA GLY A 298 22.23 15.65 -7.88
C GLY A 298 22.89 16.81 -8.63
N THR A 299 22.18 17.94 -8.79
CA THR A 299 22.66 19.09 -9.56
C THR A 299 23.21 20.19 -8.66
N GLY A 300 24.53 20.37 -8.64
CA GLY A 300 25.20 21.44 -7.90
C GLY A 300 25.16 21.31 -6.37
N VAL A 301 24.59 20.21 -5.86
CA VAL A 301 24.54 19.81 -4.45
C VAL A 301 24.66 18.29 -4.37
N PRO A 302 25.05 17.71 -3.22
CA PRO A 302 25.07 16.26 -3.03
C PRO A 302 23.70 15.64 -3.37
N ARG A 303 23.75 14.52 -4.10
CA ARG A 303 22.55 13.77 -4.46
C ARG A 303 21.99 13.06 -3.24
N MET A 304 20.67 13.12 -3.07
CA MET A 304 19.97 12.46 -1.98
C MET A 304 18.85 11.55 -2.50
N PRO A 305 18.64 10.36 -1.89
CA PRO A 305 19.48 9.76 -0.83
C PRO A 305 20.90 9.39 -1.32
N PRO A 306 21.91 9.27 -0.43
CA PRO A 306 23.30 9.01 -0.83
C PRO A 306 23.51 7.66 -1.53
N ALA A 307 22.70 6.67 -1.15
CA ALA A 307 22.63 5.37 -1.79
C ALA A 307 21.24 5.19 -2.41
N GLY A 308 21.18 4.85 -3.70
CA GLY A 308 19.91 4.71 -4.42
C GLY A 308 19.51 5.96 -5.20
N PHE A 309 18.55 5.79 -6.10
CA PHE A 309 18.02 6.85 -6.94
C PHE A 309 16.51 6.72 -7.05
N PHE A 310 15.84 7.86 -6.96
CA PHE A 310 14.45 7.95 -7.37
C PHE A 310 14.38 7.86 -8.90
N SER A 311 13.33 7.23 -9.42
CA SER A 311 13.12 7.23 -10.87
C SER A 311 12.79 8.65 -11.35
N ALA A 312 12.93 8.86 -12.66
CA ALA A 312 12.49 10.10 -13.29
C ALA A 312 11.02 10.43 -12.99
N CYS A 313 10.16 9.40 -12.86
CA CYS A 313 8.77 9.66 -12.53
C CYS A 313 8.56 10.12 -11.09
N ARG A 314 9.27 9.53 -10.14
CA ARG A 314 9.16 9.98 -8.75
C ARG A 314 9.58 11.43 -8.61
N ILE A 315 10.72 11.76 -9.21
CA ILE A 315 11.23 13.13 -9.27
C ILE A 315 10.17 14.04 -9.92
N ARG A 316 9.52 13.57 -10.98
CA ARG A 316 8.43 14.30 -11.63
C ARG A 316 7.24 14.60 -10.71
N GLN A 317 6.88 13.70 -9.79
CA GLN A 317 5.84 13.99 -8.79
C GLN A 317 6.26 15.16 -7.88
N PHE A 318 7.50 15.18 -7.39
CA PHE A 318 8.01 16.34 -6.64
C PHE A 318 7.98 17.62 -7.46
N GLU A 319 8.35 17.57 -8.75
CA GLU A 319 8.27 18.74 -9.64
C GLU A 319 6.84 19.26 -9.84
N ILE A 320 5.86 18.35 -9.99
CA ILE A 320 4.45 18.71 -10.15
C ILE A 320 3.95 19.38 -8.87
N TRP A 321 4.20 18.79 -7.71
CA TRP A 321 3.83 19.38 -6.42
C TRP A 321 4.45 20.77 -6.22
N ILE A 322 5.75 20.93 -6.51
CA ILE A 322 6.44 22.22 -6.42
C ILE A 322 5.83 23.24 -7.39
N ARG A 323 5.57 22.86 -8.66
CA ARG A 323 4.98 23.74 -9.67
C ARG A 323 3.56 24.17 -9.31
N ASN A 324 2.81 23.32 -8.62
CA ASN A 324 1.47 23.61 -8.12
C ASN A 324 1.48 24.50 -6.86
N GLY A 325 2.63 25.06 -6.48
CA GLY A 325 2.75 25.95 -5.33
C GLY A 325 2.90 25.19 -4.01
N PHE A 326 3.44 23.97 -4.05
CA PHE A 326 3.80 23.14 -2.88
C PHE A 326 2.66 23.05 -1.86
N LEU A 327 1.41 22.84 -2.32
CA LEU A 327 0.22 22.83 -1.47
C LEU A 327 0.31 21.78 -0.34
N ASN A 328 -0.21 22.13 0.83
CA ASN A 328 -0.42 21.20 1.95
C ASN A 328 -1.81 20.56 1.84
N ASN A 329 -1.94 19.57 0.96
CA ASN A 329 -3.21 18.90 0.64
C ASN A 329 -3.09 17.38 0.62
#